data_AF-A0A8T5AMN6-F1
#
_entry.id   AF-A0A8T5AMN6-F1
#
_cell.length_a   1.000
_cell.length_b   1.000
_cell.length_c   1.000
_cell.angle_alpha   90.00
_cell.angle_beta   90.00
_cell.angle_gamma   90.00
#
_symmetry.space_group_name_H-M   'P 1'
#
loop_
_entity.id
_entity.type
_entity.pdbx_description
1 polymer ?
#
loop_
_entity_poly.entity_id
_entity_poly.type
_entity_poly.pdbx_seq_one_letter_code
_entity_poly.pdbx_strand_id
1 'polypeptide(L)' 'SRARGDYLEDSDADLILLVDGVEGLNRIGRLRLFSEALQPRIEFTVYTSAEWFEEESIWISELKKEAVKLEWA' A
#
# COMPACT_ATOMS: atom_id res chain seq x y z
N SER A 1 -12.82 1.79 2.23
CA SER A 1 -13.67 2.87 2.80
C SER A 1 -12.84 4.07 3.24
N ARG A 2 -11.69 3.90 3.92
CA ARG A 2 -10.81 4.99 4.44
C ARG A 2 -10.39 6.10 3.46
N ALA A 3 -10.32 5.82 2.17
CA ALA A 3 -10.04 6.83 1.15
C ALA A 3 -11.29 7.63 0.70
N ARG A 4 -12.51 7.13 0.95
CA ARG A 4 -13.79 7.64 0.40
C ARG A 4 -14.65 8.44 1.38
N GLY A 5 -14.22 8.59 2.63
CA GLY A 5 -14.92 9.30 3.71
C GLY A 5 -16.00 8.52 4.49
N ASP A 6 -16.19 7.21 4.27
CA ASP A 6 -17.34 6.42 4.75
C ASP A 6 -17.03 5.38 5.86
N TYR A 7 -16.09 5.66 6.77
CA TYR A 7 -15.53 4.66 7.68
C TYR A 7 -16.17 4.66 9.07
N LEU A 8 -16.53 3.46 9.53
CA LEU A 8 -16.79 3.15 10.95
C LEU A 8 -15.45 2.96 11.69
N GLU A 9 -15.40 3.24 13.00
CA GLU A 9 -14.21 3.09 13.86
C GLU A 9 -13.48 1.73 13.69
N ASP A 10 -14.22 0.67 13.38
CA ASP A 10 -13.73 -0.70 13.23
C ASP A 10 -13.24 -1.09 11.82
N SER A 11 -13.24 -0.16 10.86
CA SER A 11 -12.94 -0.47 9.45
C SER A 11 -11.47 -0.80 9.22
N ASP A 12 -11.19 -1.91 8.53
CA ASP A 12 -9.84 -2.30 8.10
C ASP A 12 -9.20 -1.19 7.24
N ALA A 13 -7.90 -1.00 7.39
CA ALA A 13 -7.12 0.01 6.66
C ALA A 13 -6.18 -0.66 5.67
N ASP A 14 -6.40 -0.38 4.38
CA ASP A 14 -5.50 -0.79 3.30
C ASP A 14 -4.48 0.31 3.04
N LEU A 15 -3.19 0.00 3.22
CA LEU A 15 -2.09 0.92 3.02
C LEU A 15 -1.23 0.49 1.82
N ILE A 16 -0.81 1.48 1.05
CA ILE A 16 0.18 1.30 0.00
C ILE A 16 1.46 1.99 0.44
N LEU A 17 2.52 1.21 0.62
CA LEU A 17 3.83 1.70 0.99
C LEU A 17 4.70 1.77 -0.27
N LEU A 18 5.21 2.96 -0.58
CA LEU A 18 6.21 3.16 -1.62
C LEU A 18 7.59 3.13 -0.97
N VAL A 19 8.35 2.08 -1.22
CA VAL A 19 9.67 1.84 -0.62
C VAL A 19 10.62 1.41 -1.71
N ASP A 20 11.63 2.23 -2.00
CA ASP A 20 12.72 1.88 -2.90
C ASP A 20 13.77 1.04 -2.16
N GLY A 21 14.49 0.17 -2.87
CA GLY A 21 15.45 -0.77 -2.27
C GLY A 21 14.89 -2.17 -2.00
N VAL A 22 13.65 -2.44 -2.42
CA VAL A 22 13.00 -3.76 -2.36
C VAL A 22 12.91 -4.44 -3.73
N GLU A 23 13.63 -3.91 -4.72
CA GLU A 23 13.71 -4.46 -6.07
C GLU A 23 14.20 -5.91 -6.00
N GLY A 24 13.60 -6.80 -6.79
CA GLY A 24 13.94 -8.23 -6.81
C GLY A 24 13.36 -9.05 -5.66
N LEU A 25 12.71 -8.44 -4.66
CA LEU A 25 11.93 -9.17 -3.66
C LEU A 25 10.51 -9.42 -4.16
N ASN A 26 10.03 -10.66 -3.97
CA ASN A 26 8.63 -11.01 -4.20
C ASN A 26 7.73 -10.49 -3.06
N ARG A 27 6.40 -10.59 -3.24
CA ARG A 27 5.41 -10.09 -2.27
C ARG A 27 5.66 -10.58 -0.83
N ILE A 28 5.95 -11.87 -0.65
CA ILE A 28 6.21 -12.44 0.69
C ILE A 28 7.50 -11.87 1.28
N GLY A 29 8.55 -11.75 0.47
CA GLY A 29 9.82 -11.15 0.87
C GLY A 29 9.64 -9.71 1.34
N ARG A 30 8.85 -8.91 0.62
CA ARG A 30 8.53 -7.53 1.00
C ARG A 30 7.74 -7.47 2.31
N LEU A 31 6.70 -8.30 2.46
CA LEU A 31 5.91 -8.35 3.70
C LEU A 31 6.75 -8.73 4.93
N ARG A 32 7.73 -9.63 4.77
CA ARG A 32 8.62 -10.02 5.87
C ARG A 32 9.43 -8.85 6.43
N LEU A 33 9.87 -7.92 5.58
CA LEU A 33 10.62 -6.72 6.02
C LEU A 33 9.82 -5.85 6.99
N PHE A 34 8.50 -5.87 6.89
CA PHE A 34 7.60 -5.05 7.70
C PHE A 34 6.75 -5.89 8.66
N SER A 35 7.14 -7.14 8.91
CA SER A 35 6.35 -8.07 9.72
C SER A 35 6.15 -7.60 11.17
N GLU A 36 7.11 -6.85 11.71
CA GLU A 36 7.02 -6.24 13.05
C GLU A 36 6.09 -5.02 13.09
N ALA A 37 5.81 -4.40 11.93
CA ALA A 37 4.91 -3.26 11.80
C ALA A 37 3.46 -3.66 11.50
N LEU A 38 3.19 -4.96 11.29
CA LEU A 38 1.84 -5.47 11.07
C LEU A 38 1.00 -5.31 12.34
N GLN A 39 0.00 -4.45 12.27
CA GLN A 39 -1.02 -4.33 13.31
C GLN A 39 -2.31 -5.02 12.85
N PRO A 40 -3.11 -5.58 13.79
CA PRO A 40 -4.43 -6.09 13.46
C PRO A 40 -5.25 -5.02 12.73
N ARG A 41 -5.99 -5.42 11.69
CA ARG A 41 -6.86 -4.55 10.87
C ARG A 41 -6.12 -3.55 9.97
N ILE A 42 -4.80 -3.68 9.83
CA ILE A 42 -4.01 -2.95 8.84
C ILE A 42 -3.45 -3.96 7.84
N GLU A 43 -3.92 -3.90 6.60
CA GLU A 43 -3.30 -4.61 5.49
C GLU A 43 -2.44 -3.63 4.71
N PHE A 44 -1.22 -4.02 4.34
CA PHE A 44 -0.39 -3.19 3.49
C PHE A 44 0.20 -3.96 2.32
N THR A 45 0.37 -3.26 1.21
CA THR A 45 1.11 -3.73 0.04
C THR A 45 2.27 -2.79 -0.25
N VAL A 46 3.42 -3.35 -0.61
CA VAL A 46 4.66 -2.61 -0.83
C VAL A 46 5.04 -2.62 -2.30
N TYR A 47 5.16 -1.43 -2.88
CA TYR A 47 5.67 -1.18 -4.22
C TYR A 47 6.92 -0.32 -4.16
N THR A 48 7.74 -0.36 -5.19
CA THR A 48 8.75 0.68 -5.42
C THR A 48 8.09 1.90 -6.06
N SER A 49 8.76 3.04 -6.01
CA SER A 49 8.30 4.24 -6.72
C SER A 49 8.20 3.99 -8.22
N ALA A 50 9.16 3.27 -8.80
CA ALA A 50 9.18 2.93 -10.22
C ALA A 50 7.97 2.04 -10.61
N GLU A 51 7.71 0.96 -9.86
CA GLU A 51 6.52 0.12 -10.09
C GLU A 51 5.23 0.92 -9.98
N TRP A 52 5.15 1.83 -9.01
CA TRP A 52 3.95 2.62 -8.80
C TRP A 52 3.75 3.68 -9.88
N PHE A 53 4.78 4.39 -10.32
CA PHE A 53 4.63 5.55 -11.23
C PHE A 53 4.90 5.23 -12.70
N GLU A 54 5.80 4.30 -12.99
CA GLU A 54 6.39 4.12 -14.32
C GLU A 54 5.91 2.82 -15.01
N GLU A 55 5.52 1.79 -14.25
CA GLU A 55 5.05 0.54 -14.85
C GLU A 55 3.58 0.58 -15.27
N GLU A 56 3.30 0.14 -16.50
CA GLU A 56 1.94 -0.10 -16.98
C GLU A 56 1.39 -1.40 -16.38
N SER A 57 0.77 -1.27 -15.21
CA SER A 57 0.05 -2.35 -14.54
C SER A 57 -1.43 -2.02 -14.42
N ILE A 58 -2.29 -2.89 -14.97
CA ILE A 58 -3.75 -2.79 -14.83
C ILE A 58 -4.13 -2.76 -13.34
N TRP A 59 -3.49 -3.61 -12.53
CA TRP A 59 -3.74 -3.69 -11.10
C TRP A 59 -3.40 -2.38 -10.37
N ILE A 60 -2.22 -1.82 -10.63
CA ILE A 60 -1.81 -0.54 -10.03
C ILE A 60 -2.72 0.60 -10.49
N SER A 61 -3.17 0.54 -11.76
CA SER A 61 -4.10 1.54 -12.30
C SER A 61 -5.45 1.51 -11.59
N GLU A 62 -5.99 0.33 -11.25
CA GLU A 62 -7.20 0.21 -10.43
C GLU A 62 -6.97 0.70 -9.00
N LEU A 63 -5.85 0.31 -8.37
CA LEU A 63 -5.51 0.78 -7.02
C LEU A 63 -5.42 2.31 -6.93
N LYS A 64 -4.81 2.96 -7.93
CA LYS A 64 -4.68 4.43 -8.00
C LYS A 64 -6.01 5.15 -8.04
N LYS A 65 -7.11 4.52 -8.49
CA LYS A 65 -8.44 5.15 -8.50
C LYS A 65 -9.00 5.34 -7.10
N GLU A 66 -8.61 4.47 -6.16
CA GLU A 66 -9.07 4.51 -4.78
C GLU A 66 -8.01 5.03 -3.81
N ALA A 67 -6.73 4.99 -4.19
CA ALA A 67 -5.64 5.41 -3.34
C ALA A 67 -5.67 6.92 -3.09
N VAL A 68 -5.57 7.31 -1.82
CA VAL A 68 -5.40 8.70 -1.39
C VAL A 68 -4.01 8.84 -0.79
N LYS A 69 -3.25 9.82 -1.29
CA LYS A 69 -1.94 10.14 -0.73
C LYS A 69 -2.12 10.67 0.69
N LEU A 70 -1.43 10.03 1.64
CA LEU A 70 -1.36 10.53 3.00
C LEU A 70 -0.38 11.71 3.04
N GLU A 71 -0.92 12.90 3.26
CA GLU A 71 -0.13 14.10 3.54
C GLU A 71 0.02 14.21 5.06
N TRP A 72 1.25 14.36 5.54
CA TRP A 72 1.54 14.59 6.96
C TRP A 72 1.78 16.09 7.13
N ALA A 73 1.12 16.71 8.10
CA ALA A 73 1.25 18.13 8.46
C ALA A 73 2.43 18.38 9.40
#